data_AF-A0A376FJI7-F1
#
_entry.id   AF-A0A376FJI7-F1
#
_cell.length_a   1.000
_cell.length_b   1.000
_cell.length_c   1.000
_cell.angle_alpha   90.00
_cell.angle_beta   90.00
_cell.angle_gamma   90.00
#
_symmetry.space_group_name_H-M   'P 1'
#
loop_
_entity.id
_entity.type
_entity.pdbx_description
1 polymer ?
#
loop_
_entity_poly.entity_id
_entity_poly.type
_entity_poly.pdbx_seq_one_letter_code
_entity_poly.pdbx_strand_id
1 'polypeptide(L)'
;MVQALRVGDNGALSELNQVASGGAGPVYLSLTPNGRHLLVANYVSGSIAVLPVNADGSLGEVTDTHQDQGEAGAAKPEAAAEGSFAIQRS
;
A
#
# COMPACT_ATOMS: atom_id res chain seq x y z
N MET A 1 1.10 0.69 -9.85
CA MET A 1 0.39 -0.60 -9.77
C MET A 1 0.75 -1.30 -8.48
N VAL A 2 -0.17 -2.09 -7.92
CA VAL A 2 0.04 -3.00 -6.78
C VAL A 2 -0.34 -4.41 -7.23
N GLN A 3 0.48 -5.40 -6.89
CA GLN A 3 0.21 -6.82 -7.18
C GLN A 3 -0.06 -7.57 -5.88
N ALA A 4 -1.07 -8.44 -5.90
CA ALA A 4 -1.34 -9.39 -4.84
C ALA A 4 -0.88 -10.78 -5.28
N LEU A 5 -0.06 -11.41 -4.44
CA LEU A 5 0.51 -12.73 -4.67
C LEU A 5 0.13 -13.63 -3.49
N ARG A 6 -0.19 -14.89 -3.77
CA ARG A 6 -0.33 -15.96 -2.77
C ARG A 6 0.98 -16.72 -2.65
N VAL A 7 1.40 -16.97 -1.42
CA VAL A 7 2.51 -17.88 -1.11
C VAL A 7 1.92 -19.25 -0.79
N GLY A 8 2.30 -20.28 -1.56
CA GLY A 8 1.93 -21.67 -1.28
C GLY A 8 2.79 -22.30 -0.19
N ASP A 9 2.39 -23.47 0.31
CA ASP A 9 3.11 -24.17 1.39
C ASP A 9 4.56 -24.56 1.02
N ASN A 10 4.84 -24.66 -0.28
CA ASN A 10 6.17 -24.91 -0.84
C ASN A 10 6.96 -23.61 -1.13
N GLY A 11 6.42 -22.44 -0.77
CA GLY A 11 7.00 -21.13 -1.04
C GLY A 11 6.77 -20.61 -2.47
N ALA A 12 6.04 -21.34 -3.32
CA ALA A 12 5.74 -20.88 -4.68
C ALA A 12 4.81 -19.65 -4.64
N LEU A 13 5.06 -18.69 -5.52
CA LEU A 13 4.23 -17.50 -5.69
C LEU A 13 3.23 -17.73 -6.82
N SER A 14 1.95 -17.47 -6.58
CA SER A 14 0.93 -17.36 -7.61
C SER A 14 0.26 -15.99 -7.56
N GLU A 15 0.09 -15.38 -8.74
CA GLU A 15 -0.59 -14.10 -8.84
C GLU A 15 -2.09 -14.26 -8.55
N LEU A 16 -2.63 -13.39 -7.70
CA LEU A 16 -4.06 -13.26 -7.46
C LEU A 16 -4.64 -12.23 -8.41
N ASN A 17 -4.11 -11.00 -8.37
CA ASN A 17 -4.45 -9.92 -9.28
C ASN A 17 -3.48 -8.74 -9.20
N GLN A 18 -3.67 -7.79 -10.12
CA GLN A 18 -2.99 -6.51 -10.15
C GLN A 18 -4.00 -5.36 -10.26
N VAL A 19 -3.76 -4.28 -9.52
CA VAL A 19 -4.64 -3.11 -9.46
C VAL A 19 -3.84 -1.80 -9.53
N ALA A 20 -4.51 -0.71 -9.90
CA ALA A 20 -3.93 0.62 -9.87
C ALA A 20 -3.58 1.03 -8.42
N SER A 21 -2.47 1.74 -8.23
CA SER A 21 -2.03 2.20 -6.90
C SER A 21 -2.80 3.43 -6.39
N GLY A 22 -3.73 3.98 -7.18
CA GLY A 22 -4.47 5.20 -6.84
C GLY A 22 -3.64 6.50 -6.88
N GLY A 23 -2.41 6.44 -7.41
CA GLY A 23 -1.47 7.55 -7.51
C GLY A 23 -0.18 7.14 -8.22
N ALA A 24 0.81 8.04 -8.21
CA ALA A 24 2.09 7.87 -8.89
C ALA A 24 3.24 7.59 -7.90
N GLY A 25 4.13 6.67 -8.27
CA GLY A 25 5.31 6.31 -7.45
C GLY A 25 4.93 5.76 -6.07
N PRO A 26 4.23 4.61 -5.98
CA PRO A 26 3.95 3.97 -4.70
C PRO A 26 5.27 3.57 -4.01
N VAL A 27 5.45 3.98 -2.75
CA VAL A 27 6.69 3.73 -1.98
C VAL A 27 6.48 2.97 -0.68
N TYR A 28 5.25 2.99 -0.14
CA TYR A 28 4.94 2.34 1.12
C TYR A 28 3.53 1.76 1.12
N LEU A 29 3.39 0.58 1.71
CA LEU A 29 2.13 -0.16 1.77
C LEU A 29 1.94 -0.69 3.19
N SER A 30 0.72 -0.59 3.72
CA SER A 30 0.38 -1.10 5.05
C SER A 30 -1.03 -1.65 5.10
N LEU A 31 -1.21 -2.80 5.75
CA LEU A 31 -2.53 -3.35 6.00
C LEU A 31 -3.10 -2.73 7.28
N THR A 32 -4.40 -2.44 7.23
CA THR A 32 -5.17 -2.14 8.44
C THR A 32 -5.15 -3.34 9.41
N PRO A 33 -5.28 -3.13 10.73
CA PRO A 33 -5.17 -4.23 11.71
C PRO A 33 -6.16 -5.38 11.51
N ASN A 34 -7.32 -5.10 10.90
CA ASN A 34 -8.32 -6.13 10.57
C ASN A 34 -8.06 -6.82 9.21
N GLY A 35 -7.01 -6.43 8.48
CA GLY A 35 -6.62 -6.96 7.18
C GLY A 35 -7.58 -6.64 6.05
N ARG A 36 -8.59 -5.78 6.25
CA ARG A 36 -9.65 -5.53 5.26
C ARG A 36 -9.31 -4.45 4.23
N HIS A 37 -8.30 -3.63 4.53
CA HIS A 37 -7.84 -2.57 3.63
C HIS A 37 -6.33 -2.49 3.61
N LEU A 38 -5.81 -2.16 2.44
CA LEU A 38 -4.43 -1.84 2.14
C LEU A 38 -4.33 -0.33 1.88
N LEU A 39 -3.46 0.34 2.63
CA LEU A 39 -3.09 1.74 2.43
C LEU A 39 -1.86 1.80 1.54
N VAL A 40 -1.88 2.66 0.53
CA VAL A 40 -0.77 2.85 -0.42
C VAL A 40 -0.36 4.31 -0.43
N ALA A 41 0.86 4.60 0.02
CA ALA A 41 1.45 5.93 -0.10
C ALA A 41 2.11 6.09 -1.47
N ASN A 42 1.63 7.05 -2.25
CA ASN A 42 2.11 7.41 -3.58
C ASN A 42 2.94 8.70 -3.49
N TYR A 43 4.26 8.54 -3.49
CA TYR A 43 5.19 9.62 -3.23
C TYR A 43 5.18 10.69 -4.32
N VAL A 44 5.18 10.28 -5.59
CA VAL A 44 5.29 11.22 -6.71
C VAL A 44 4.03 12.06 -6.86
N SER A 45 2.85 11.49 -6.58
CA SER A 45 1.60 12.25 -6.58
C SER A 45 1.29 12.95 -5.25
N GLY A 46 2.03 12.66 -4.17
CA GLY A 46 1.73 13.19 -2.84
C GLY A 46 0.36 12.75 -2.32
N SER A 47 -0.01 11.49 -2.53
CA SER A 47 -1.35 10.98 -2.18
C SER A 47 -1.31 9.63 -1.49
N ILE A 48 -2.34 9.33 -0.72
CA ILE A 48 -2.59 8.03 -0.11
C ILE A 48 -3.85 7.44 -0.74
N ALA A 49 -3.83 6.16 -1.10
CA ALA A 49 -4.98 5.43 -1.62
C ALA A 49 -5.37 4.30 -0.68
N VAL A 50 -6.68 4.01 -0.62
CA VAL A 50 -7.25 2.88 0.13
C VAL A 50 -7.76 1.84 -0.87
N LEU A 51 -7.28 0.62 -0.73
CA LEU A 51 -7.73 -0.53 -1.53
C LEU A 51 -8.33 -1.58 -0.59
N PRO A 52 -9.54 -2.10 -0.86
CA PRO A 52 -10.11 -3.18 -0.08
C PRO A 52 -9.36 -4.49 -0.37
N VAL A 53 -9.31 -5.36 0.63
CA VAL A 53 -8.80 -6.74 0.53
C VAL A 53 -9.99 -7.68 0.56
N ASN A 54 -10.14 -8.46 -0.50
CA ASN A 54 -11.19 -9.46 -0.64
C ASN A 54 -10.90 -10.68 0.23
N ALA A 55 -11.94 -11.50 0.46
CA ALA A 55 -11.82 -12.69 1.31
C ALA A 55 -10.82 -13.74 0.78
N ASP A 56 -10.55 -13.74 -0.53
CA ASP A 56 -9.56 -14.60 -1.17
C ASP A 56 -8.14 -14.03 -1.14
N GLY A 57 -7.95 -12.83 -0.59
CA GLY A 57 -6.67 -12.11 -0.53
C GLY A 57 -6.38 -11.23 -1.76
N SER A 58 -7.25 -11.22 -2.78
CA SER A 58 -7.13 -10.30 -3.91
C SER A 58 -7.44 -8.86 -3.48
N LEU A 59 -6.93 -7.88 -4.23
CA LEU A 59 -7.22 -6.47 -3.99
C LEU A 59 -8.41 -6.01 -4.83
N GLY A 60 -9.30 -5.20 -4.26
CA GLY A 60 -10.28 -4.46 -5.05
C GLY A 60 -9.71 -3.15 -5.62
N GLU A 61 -10.51 -2.49 -6.44
CA GLU A 61 -10.18 -1.15 -6.95
C GLU A 61 -10.13 -0.13 -5.81
N VAL A 62 -9.43 0.98 -6.05
CA VAL A 62 -9.28 2.07 -5.09
C VAL A 62 -10.65 2.61 -4.70
N THR A 63 -10.95 2.60 -3.39
CA THR A 63 -12.23 3.09 -2.85
C THR A 63 -12.15 4.49 -2.28
N ASP A 64 -10.96 4.95 -1.92
CA ASP A 64 -10.74 6.31 -1.41
C ASP A 64 -9.32 6.79 -1.73
N THR A 65 -9.15 8.09 -1.88
CA THR A 65 -7.85 8.75 -2.05
C THR A 65 -7.80 10.03 -1.24
N HIS A 66 -6.73 10.18 -0.47
CA HIS A 66 -6.40 11.40 0.24
C HIS A 66 -5.21 12.09 -0.43
N GLN A 67 -5.37 13.38 -0.75
CA GLN A 67 -4.29 14.22 -1.24
C GLN A 67 -3.64 14.93 -0.05
N ASP A 68 -2.34 14.74 0.14
CA ASP A 68 -1.62 15.49 1.16
C ASP A 68 -1.48 16.95 0.69
N GLN A 69 -1.87 17.88 1.57
CA GLN A 69 -1.89 19.33 1.29
C GLN A 69 -0.58 20.04 1.68
N GLY A 70 0.54 19.31 1.69
CA GLY A 70 1.88 19.88 1.92
C GLY A 70 2.44 20.54 0.65
N GLU A 71 3.32 21.53 0.79
CA GLU A 71 4.06 22.05 -0.36
C GLU A 71 4.84 20.92 -1.04
N ALA A 72 4.68 20.77 -2.35
CA ALA A 72 5.47 19.84 -3.15
C ALA A 72 6.93 20.32 -3.20
N GLY A 73 7.70 19.89 -2.22
CA GLY A 73 9.08 20.33 -2.08
C GLY A 73 9.65 20.02 -0.72
N ALA A 74 10.27 18.86 -0.61
CA ALA A 74 11.40 18.77 0.29
C ALA A 74 12.52 18.03 -0.43
N ALA A 75 13.55 18.76 -0.83
CA ALA A 75 14.85 18.20 -1.22
C ALA A 75 15.53 17.43 -0.07
N LYS A 76 14.82 17.17 1.04
CA LYS A 76 15.21 16.41 2.22
C LYS A 76 13.95 15.78 2.82
N PRO A 77 13.90 14.45 3.06
CA PRO A 77 12.75 13.84 3.71
C PRO A 77 12.77 14.15 5.21
N GLU A 78 12.22 15.28 5.62
CA GLU A 78 11.91 15.57 7.04
C GLU A 78 10.45 15.18 7.34
N ALA A 79 10.14 13.89 7.12
CA ALA A 79 8.99 13.21 7.74
C ALA A 79 9.10 11.69 7.54
N ALA A 80 10.30 11.12 7.65
CA ALA A 80 10.36 9.75 8.14
C ALA A 80 10.10 9.84 9.64
N ALA A 81 8.84 9.73 10.06
CA ALA A 81 8.58 9.46 11.47
C ALA A 81 9.41 8.23 11.84
N GLU A 82 10.26 8.34 12.86
CA GLU A 82 10.87 7.15 13.47
C GLU A 82 9.73 6.23 13.91
N GLY A 83 9.58 5.10 13.22
CA GLY A 83 8.39 4.27 13.37
C GLY A 83 8.01 3.41 12.17
N SER A 84 8.77 3.43 11.06
CA SER A 84 8.62 2.44 9.98
C SER A 84 9.02 1.04 10.45
N PHE A 85 8.18 0.43 11.28
CA PHE A 85 8.28 -0.96 11.72
C PHE A 85 6.99 -1.67 11.35
N ALA A 86 7.01 -2.51 10.33
CA ALA A 86 6.10 -3.64 10.24
C ALA A 86 6.78 -4.81 10.95
N ILE A 87 6.71 -4.86 12.28
CA ILE A 87 6.94 -6.11 13.02
C ILE A 87 5.57 -6.76 13.18
N GLN A 88 5.38 -7.90 12.53
CA GLN A 88 4.47 -8.90 13.07
C GLN A 88 5.31 -10.15 13.35
N ARG A 89 5.53 -10.42 14.64
CA ARG A 89 6.11 -11.68 15.10
C ARG A 89 5.10 -12.81 14.88
N SER A 90 5.67 -13.98 14.57
CA SER A 90 5.10 -15.33 14.41
C SER A 90 3.73 -15.57 15.02
#